data_AF-A0A059BMY2-F1
#
_entry.id   AF-A0A059BMY2-F1
#
_cell.length_a   1.000
_cell.length_b   1.000
_cell.length_c   1.000
_cell.angle_alpha   90.00
_cell.angle_beta   90.00
_cell.angle_gamma   90.00
#
_symmetry.space_group_name_H-M   'P 1'
#
loop_
_entity.id
_entity.type
_entity.pdbx_description
1 polymer ?
#
loop_
_entity_poly.entity_id
_entity_poly.type
_entity_poly.pdbx_seq_one_letter_code
_entity_poly.pdbx_strand_id
1 'polypeptide(L)'
;MSFDTNEGPEEFQLKLDWWTRHKICVGIARGLAYLHEESRLKIVHRDIKATNVLLDKDLNPKISDFGLAKLDEEDNTHISTKIAGT
;
A
#
# COMPACT_ATOMS: atom_id res chain seq x y z
N MET A 1 5.31 -45.60 -22.87
CA MET A 1 4.08 -45.25 -22.13
C MET A 1 4.52 -44.33 -21.00
N SER A 2 4.37 -43.03 -21.24
CA SER A 2 4.80 -41.94 -20.37
C SER A 2 3.75 -41.68 -19.30
N PHE A 3 4.18 -41.52 -18.05
CA PHE A 3 3.51 -40.66 -17.08
C PHE A 3 4.57 -40.03 -16.19
N ASP A 4 5.04 -38.85 -16.59
CA ASP A 4 5.72 -37.92 -15.71
C ASP A 4 4.66 -37.34 -14.76
N THR A 5 4.65 -37.78 -13.50
CA THR A 5 3.90 -37.10 -12.44
C THR A 5 4.72 -35.90 -11.99
N ASN A 6 4.53 -34.76 -12.67
CA ASN A 6 4.94 -33.46 -12.19
C ASN A 6 4.01 -33.01 -11.05
N GLU A 7 4.25 -33.50 -9.84
CA GLU A 7 3.73 -32.83 -8.64
C GLU A 7 4.74 -31.74 -8.25
N GLY A 8 4.50 -30.53 -8.76
CA GLY A 8 5.17 -29.33 -8.26
C GLY A 8 4.87 -29.14 -6.77
N PRO A 9 5.74 -28.46 -6.01
CA PRO A 9 5.50 -28.25 -4.59
C PRO A 9 4.16 -27.53 -4.41
N GLU A 10 3.32 -28.05 -3.51
CA GLU A 10 2.06 -27.40 -3.12
C GLU A 10 2.37 -25.94 -2.80
N GLU A 11 1.90 -25.03 -3.66
CA GLU A 11 1.94 -23.60 -3.36
C GLU A 11 1.15 -23.42 -2.06
N PHE A 12 1.86 -23.17 -0.95
CA PHE A 12 1.26 -22.82 0.32
C PHE A 12 0.51 -21.49 0.15
N GLN A 13 -0.71 -21.54 -0.37
CA GLN A 13 -1.58 -20.38 -0.42
C GLN A 13 -1.96 -20.01 1.01
N LEU A 14 -1.49 -18.84 1.45
CA LEU A 14 -1.89 -18.24 2.71
C LEU A 14 -3.43 -18.13 2.74
N LYS A 15 -4.06 -18.97 3.57
CA LYS A 15 -5.52 -19.00 3.70
C LYS A 15 -5.97 -17.84 4.58
N LEU A 16 -6.31 -16.72 3.93
CA LEU A 16 -6.87 -15.55 4.60
C LEU A 16 -8.37 -15.77 4.83
N ASP A 17 -8.74 -16.16 6.06
CA ASP A 17 -10.14 -16.23 6.47
C ASP A 17 -10.78 -14.83 6.55
N TRP A 18 -12.10 -14.77 6.68
CA TRP A 18 -12.83 -13.50 6.67
C TRP A 18 -12.35 -12.55 7.78
N TRP A 19 -12.10 -13.07 8.98
CA TRP A 19 -11.66 -12.27 10.11
C TRP A 19 -10.29 -11.66 9.88
N THR A 20 -9.37 -12.41 9.27
CA THR A 20 -8.05 -11.92 8.89
C THR A 20 -8.15 -10.85 7.81
N ARG A 21 -8.97 -11.05 6.77
CA ARG A 21 -9.23 -10.03 5.74
C ARG A 21 -9.80 -8.75 6.35
N HIS A 22 -10.75 -8.88 7.28
CA HIS A 22 -11.32 -7.73 7.97
C HIS A 22 -10.25 -6.97 8.77
N LYS A 23 -9.39 -7.67 9.52
CA LYS A 23 -8.26 -7.06 10.24
C LYS A 23 -7.31 -6.32 9.28
N ILE A 24 -7.00 -6.91 8.13
CA ILE A 24 -6.18 -6.31 7.08
C ILE A 24 -6.84 -5.02 6.56
N CYS A 25 -8.13 -5.05 6.21
CA CYS A 25 -8.85 -3.86 5.73
C CYS A 25 -8.83 -2.73 6.76
N VAL A 26 -9.07 -3.04 8.04
CA VAL A 26 -9.01 -2.06 9.13
C VAL A 26 -7.59 -1.48 9.27
N GLY A 27 -6.56 -2.32 9.18
CA GLY A 27 -5.17 -1.86 9.24
C GLY A 27 -4.79 -0.95 8.06
N ILE A 28 -5.25 -1.25 6.85
CA ILE A 28 -5.06 -0.40 5.67
C ILE A 28 -5.74 0.96 5.89
N ALA A 29 -6.99 0.96 6.36
CA ALA A 29 -7.74 2.19 6.63
C ALA A 29 -7.04 3.06 7.69
N ARG A 30 -6.50 2.45 8.76
CA ARG A 30 -5.69 3.16 9.77
C ARG A 30 -4.41 3.75 9.17
N GLY A 31 -3.70 2.98 8.34
CA GLY A 31 -2.51 3.48 7.66
C GLY A 31 -2.81 4.68 6.76
N LEU A 32 -3.94 4.64 6.04
CA LEU A 32 -4.38 5.77 5.21
C LEU A 32 -4.80 6.98 6.03
N ALA A 33 -5.55 6.79 7.11
CA ALA A 33 -5.91 7.87 8.03
C ALA A 33 -4.66 8.55 8.60
N TYR A 34 -3.66 7.76 8.99
CA TYR A 34 -2.38 8.30 9.46
C TYR A 34 -1.68 9.14 8.38
N LEU A 35 -1.60 8.65 7.14
CA LEU A 35 -0.96 9.37 6.04
C LEU A 35 -1.69 10.70 5.73
N HIS A 36 -3.01 10.71 5.80
CA HIS A 36 -3.80 11.91 5.47
C HIS A 36 -3.87 12.94 6.59
N GLU A 37 -3.96 12.52 7.86
CA GLU A 37 -4.36 13.42 8.95
C GLU A 37 -3.38 13.46 10.12
N GLU A 38 -2.76 12.34 10.48
CA GLU A 38 -1.97 12.23 11.72
C GLU A 38 -0.46 12.41 11.50
N SER A 39 0.00 12.20 10.27
CA SER A 39 1.42 12.34 9.93
C SER A 39 1.84 13.80 9.81
N ARG A 40 3.11 14.10 10.14
CA ARG A 40 3.67 15.46 10.03
C ARG A 40 3.57 16.03 8.60
N LEU A 41 3.63 15.16 7.61
CA LEU A 41 3.55 15.50 6.20
C LEU A 41 2.33 14.78 5.64
N LYS A 42 1.25 15.51 5.37
CA LYS A 42 0.05 14.93 4.77
C LYS A 42 0.40 14.34 3.41
N ILE A 43 0.13 13.07 3.20
CA ILE A 43 0.52 12.33 1.99
C ILE A 43 -0.71 11.66 1.40
N VAL A 44 -1.02 11.99 0.14
CA VAL A 44 -1.99 11.24 -0.66
C VAL A 44 -1.25 10.15 -1.44
N HIS A 45 -1.56 8.87 -1.16
CA HIS A 45 -0.85 7.74 -1.79
C HIS A 45 -1.14 7.60 -3.30
N ARG A 46 -2.38 7.85 -3.73
CA ARG A 46 -2.90 7.79 -5.11
C ARG A 46 -2.88 6.43 -5.84
N ASP A 47 -2.14 5.43 -5.35
CA ASP A 47 -2.11 4.09 -5.96
C ASP A 47 -2.38 2.96 -4.95
N ILE A 48 -3.55 3.00 -4.30
CA ILE A 48 -3.95 1.97 -3.34
C ILE A 48 -4.59 0.80 -4.08
N LYS A 49 -3.90 -0.35 -4.05
CA LYS A 49 -4.31 -1.63 -4.64
C LYS A 49 -3.68 -2.78 -3.88
N ALA A 50 -4.23 -3.99 -4.04
CA ALA A 50 -3.80 -5.17 -3.28
C ALA A 50 -2.30 -5.49 -3.41
N THR A 51 -1.71 -5.29 -4.59
CA THR A 51 -0.27 -5.53 -4.82
C THR A 51 0.65 -4.54 -4.10
N ASN A 52 0.11 -3.39 -3.70
CA ASN A 52 0.83 -2.33 -2.98
C ASN A 52 0.58 -2.40 -1.46
N VAL A 53 -0.11 -3.45 -0.99
CA VAL A 53 -0.26 -3.76 0.43
C VAL A 53 0.52 -5.03 0.74
N LEU A 54 1.62 -4.88 1.46
CA LEU A 54 2.42 -6.00 1.92
C LEU A 54 1.86 -6.50 3.26
N LEU A 55 1.98 -7.80 3.51
CA LEU A 55 1.67 -8.40 4.81
C LEU A 55 2.98 -8.81 5.47
N ASP A 56 3.16 -8.44 6.74
CA ASP A 56 4.26 -9.00 7.53
C ASP A 56 3.94 -10.42 8.02
N LYS A 57 4.90 -11.03 8.74
CA LYS A 57 4.78 -12.40 9.27
C LYS A 57 3.57 -12.61 10.19
N ASP A 58 3.04 -11.54 10.77
CA ASP A 58 1.91 -11.55 11.70
C ASP A 58 0.60 -11.12 10.98
N LEU A 59 0.62 -11.05 9.64
CA LEU A 59 -0.47 -10.63 8.76
C LEU A 59 -0.95 -9.19 9.00
N ASN A 60 -0.07 -8.32 9.51
CA ASN A 60 -0.38 -6.90 9.56
C ASN A 60 -0.12 -6.24 8.20
N PRO A 61 -1.03 -5.39 7.71
CA PRO A 61 -0.84 -4.67 6.47
C PRO A 61 0.21 -3.56 6.59
N LYS A 62 1.01 -3.41 5.55
CA LYS A 62 1.98 -2.33 5.33
C LYS A 62 1.68 -1.71 3.97
N ILE A 63 1.34 -0.42 3.94
CA ILE A 63 1.17 0.31 2.69
C ILE A 63 2.57 0.52 2.08
N SER A 64 2.71 0.24 0.80
CA SER A 64 3.98 0.30 0.05
C SER A 64 3.78 0.98 -1.30
N ASP A 65 4.88 1.26 -1.99
CA ASP A 65 4.93 1.91 -3.30
C ASP A 65 4.33 3.34 -3.32
N PHE A 66 5.08 4.26 -2.75
CA PHE A 66 4.79 5.69 -2.74
C PHE A 66 5.30 6.40 -4.01
N GLY A 67 5.57 5.68 -5.11
CA GLY A 67 6.11 6.27 -6.35
C GLY A 67 5.18 7.31 -6.99
N LEU A 68 3.87 7.17 -6.75
CA LEU A 68 2.84 8.13 -7.15
C LEU A 68 2.33 8.97 -5.97
N ALA A 69 2.93 8.91 -4.79
CA ALA A 69 2.46 9.69 -3.66
C ALA A 69 2.67 11.20 -3.88
N LYS A 70 1.85 12.02 -3.25
CA LYS A 70 1.98 13.48 -3.28
C LYS A 70 1.80 14.06 -1.88
N LEU A 71 2.59 15.08 -1.54
CA LEU A 71 2.33 15.89 -0.36
C LEU A 71 1.06 16.70 -0.58
N ASP A 72 0.15 16.61 0.38
CA ASP A 72 -0.99 17.51 0.47
C ASP A 72 -0.54 18.77 1.20
N GLU A 73 -0.02 19.71 0.42
CA GLU A 73 0.33 21.04 0.90
C GLU A 73 -0.97 21.84 1.07
N GLU A 74 -1.68 21.59 2.16
CA GLU A 74 -2.82 22.44 2.59
C GLU A 74 -2.39 23.90 2.79
N ASP A 75 -1.09 24.14 3.01
CA ASP A 75 -0.48 25.46 3.21
C ASP A 75 0.31 25.96 1.98
N ASN A 76 -0.28 25.91 0.79
CA ASN A 76 0.23 26.65 -0.37
C ASN A 76 0.04 28.18 -0.21
N THR A 77 0.62 28.75 0.86
CA THR A 77 0.82 30.20 1.01
C THR A 77 2.07 30.68 0.27
N HIS A 78 2.89 29.77 -0.29
CA HIS A 78 4.08 30.12 -1.07
C HIS A 78 4.07 29.49 -2.45
N ILE A 79 3.71 30.32 -3.44
CA ILE A 79 3.90 30.04 -4.86
C ILE A 79 5.41 29.97 -5.13
N SER A 80 5.96 28.76 -5.31
CA SER A 80 7.27 28.61 -5.94
C SER A 80 7.09 28.59 -7.46
N THR A 81 6.96 29.78 -8.06
CA THR A 81 7.03 29.93 -9.51
C THR A 81 8.47 29.66 -9.93
N LYS A 82 8.72 28.47 -10.49
CA LYS A 82 9.89 28.27 -11.36
C LYS A 82 9.67 29.13 -12.60
N ILE A 83 10.36 30.26 -12.65
CA ILE A 83 10.51 31.05 -13.88
C ILE A 83 11.32 30.18 -14.83
N ALA A 84 10.68 29.69 -15.90
CA ALA A 84 11.39 29.22 -17.08
C ALA A 84 11.66 30.45 -17.96
N GLY A 85 12.90 30.93 -17.96
CA GLY A 85 13.47 31.77 -19.03
C GLY A 85 14.58 30.97 -19.71
N THR A 86 14.95 31.18 -20.97
CA THR A 86 14.57 32.18 -22.01
C THR A 86 14.23 31.46 -23.30
#